data_AF-B7PP51-F1
#
_entry.id   AF-B7PP51-F1
#
_cell.length_a   1.000
_cell.length_b   1.000
_cell.length_c   1.000
_cell.angle_alpha   90.00
_cell.angle_beta   90.00
_cell.angle_gamma   90.00
#
_symmetry.space_group_name_H-M   'P 1'
#
loop_
_entity.id
_entity.type
_entity.pdbx_description
1 polymer ?
#
loop_
_entity_poly.entity_id
_entity_poly.type
_entity_poly.pdbx_seq_one_letter_code
_entity_poly.pdbx_strand_id
1 'polypeptide(L)'
;TQGINVAVPVLKAKFRAEVHVRQVGHGAKPATGGSTSTYVRKEETKTILTISSQVRVGISNDAECGVRGGARGKASQIVGGEMAAPLEFPWQISLRLLNVTANYDKGHYCGGSIINAQHVMTAAHCVLGGIPEQYAVVVGEQNINVEDPTEERIGVQNITVHPLYDPDTFVYDYSILKLNKTLDFNGQEKHLMPICLPSLNQNFDGQTCTASGWGLTKD
;
A
#
# COMPACT_ATOMS: atom_id res chain seq x y z
N THR A 1 -1.78 -9.92 15.52
CA THR A 1 -1.95 -8.52 15.09
C THR A 1 -0.98 -8.27 13.94
N GLN A 2 -1.35 -8.69 12.73
CA GLN A 2 -0.50 -8.59 11.54
C GLN A 2 -0.95 -7.38 10.72
N GLY A 3 -0.26 -6.25 10.86
CA GLY A 3 -0.48 -5.04 10.07
C GLY A 3 0.69 -4.78 9.12
N ILE A 4 1.07 -5.77 8.31
CA ILE A 4 2.23 -5.63 7.41
C ILE A 4 1.78 -5.02 6.07
N ASN A 5 2.36 -3.85 5.79
CA ASN A 5 2.06 -2.90 4.73
C ASN A 5 2.14 -3.44 3.29
N VAL A 6 1.20 -3.07 2.42
CA VAL A 6 1.09 -3.60 1.05
C VAL A 6 1.85 -2.81 -0.04
N ALA A 7 2.65 -1.82 0.34
CA ALA A 7 3.73 -1.38 -0.56
C ALA A 7 4.86 -2.42 -0.63
N VAL A 8 4.87 -3.38 0.29
CA VAL A 8 5.99 -4.28 0.55
C VAL A 8 5.88 -5.65 -0.14
N PRO A 9 4.72 -6.30 -0.36
CA PRO A 9 4.67 -7.63 -0.98
C PRO A 9 5.24 -7.65 -2.40
N VAL A 10 4.97 -6.61 -3.21
CA VAL A 10 5.52 -6.49 -4.57
C VAL A 10 7.04 -6.25 -4.55
N LEU A 11 7.56 -5.56 -3.52
CA LEU A 11 8.99 -5.24 -3.41
C LEU A 11 9.80 -6.33 -2.69
N LYS A 12 9.28 -6.94 -1.62
CA LYS A 12 9.94 -8.01 -0.85
C LYS A 12 9.90 -9.37 -1.52
N ALA A 13 8.95 -9.63 -2.43
CA ALA A 13 8.90 -10.91 -3.15
C ALA A 13 10.03 -11.08 -4.19
N LYS A 14 10.79 -10.02 -4.52
CA LYS A 14 11.89 -10.10 -5.48
C LYS A 14 13.18 -9.37 -5.09
N PHE A 15 13.15 -8.41 -4.15
CA PHE A 15 14.28 -7.49 -3.98
C PHE A 15 14.76 -7.36 -2.53
N ARG A 16 16.09 -7.36 -2.36
CA ARG A 16 16.79 -7.00 -1.12
C ARG A 16 16.86 -5.48 -0.99
N ALA A 17 15.72 -4.84 -0.81
CA ALA A 17 15.65 -3.43 -0.51
C ALA A 17 15.71 -3.17 1.00
N GLU A 18 16.42 -2.11 1.40
CA GLU A 18 16.35 -1.61 2.77
C GLU A 18 15.06 -0.79 2.93
N VAL A 19 14.20 -1.13 3.89
CA VAL A 19 12.88 -0.51 4.03
C VAL A 19 12.83 0.43 5.23
N HIS A 20 12.68 1.73 4.97
CA HIS A 20 12.35 2.73 5.98
C HIS A 20 10.84 2.74 6.23
N VAL A 21 10.43 2.73 7.49
CA VAL A 21 9.02 2.74 7.87
C VAL A 21 8.57 4.15 8.24
N ARG A 22 7.51 4.63 7.58
CA ARG A 22 6.83 5.90 7.84
C ARG A 22 5.43 5.61 8.41
N GLN A 23 5.09 6.16 9.57
CA GLN A 23 3.78 5.94 10.17
C GLN A 23 2.80 7.02 9.74
N VAL A 24 1.65 6.65 9.17
CA VAL A 24 0.68 7.63 8.65
C VAL A 24 -0.12 8.31 9.79
N GLY A 25 -0.15 7.69 10.98
CA GLY A 25 -0.46 8.36 12.27
C GLY A 25 -1.34 7.51 13.19
N HIS A 26 -1.10 7.47 14.51
CA HIS A 26 -1.89 6.65 15.43
C HIS A 26 -2.18 7.41 16.73
N GLY A 27 -3.39 7.29 17.30
CA GLY A 27 -3.65 7.64 18.69
C GLY A 27 -2.80 6.74 19.61
N ALA A 28 -2.11 7.32 20.59
CA ALA A 28 -1.09 6.64 21.38
C ALA A 28 -1.61 5.44 22.20
N LYS A 29 -0.91 4.29 22.15
CA LYS A 29 -0.92 3.25 23.21
C LYS A 29 0.46 2.56 23.36
N PRO A 30 0.80 2.02 24.56
CA PRO A 30 2.16 1.71 24.99
C PRO A 30 2.67 0.33 24.53
N ALA A 31 4.01 0.20 24.45
CA ALA A 31 4.75 -0.88 23.81
C ALA A 31 5.26 -1.99 24.77
N THR A 32 5.31 -3.22 24.25
CA THR A 32 6.10 -4.41 24.67
C THR A 32 6.13 -5.33 23.43
N GLY A 33 7.19 -5.92 22.87
CA GLY A 33 8.60 -6.21 23.17
C GLY A 33 9.03 -7.33 22.20
N GLY A 34 10.11 -7.14 21.41
CA GLY A 34 10.28 -7.83 20.12
C GLY A 34 11.19 -9.07 19.99
N SER A 35 11.49 -9.47 18.75
CA SER A 35 12.69 -10.24 18.33
C SER A 35 12.81 -10.40 16.81
N THR A 36 14.03 -10.25 16.31
CA THR A 36 14.45 -10.36 14.90
C THR A 36 14.90 -11.79 14.55
N SER A 37 14.54 -12.29 13.36
CA SER A 37 15.15 -13.50 12.79
C SER A 37 15.53 -13.30 11.32
N THR A 38 16.72 -13.77 10.95
CA THR A 38 17.29 -13.74 9.59
C THR A 38 17.25 -15.13 8.97
N TYR A 39 16.94 -15.22 7.68
CA TYR A 39 16.98 -16.47 6.90
C TYR A 39 17.74 -16.26 5.58
N VAL A 40 18.54 -17.26 5.19
CA VAL A 40 19.39 -17.27 3.98
C VAL A 40 19.06 -18.51 3.14
N ARG A 41 18.74 -18.39 1.84
CA ARG A 41 19.20 -19.37 0.83
C ARG A 41 19.04 -19.01 -0.67
N LYS A 42 20.13 -19.32 -1.39
CA LYS A 42 20.47 -19.76 -2.77
C LYS A 42 19.69 -19.37 -4.04
N GLU A 43 20.50 -19.03 -5.04
CA GLU A 43 20.26 -18.61 -6.43
C GLU A 43 19.99 -19.77 -7.40
N GLU A 44 19.22 -19.50 -8.47
CA GLU A 44 19.35 -20.15 -9.80
C GLU A 44 19.07 -19.16 -10.95
N THR A 45 19.66 -19.42 -12.13
CA THR A 45 20.01 -18.48 -13.20
C THR A 45 19.12 -18.48 -14.47
N LYS A 46 18.97 -17.27 -15.06
CA LYS A 46 18.94 -16.84 -16.49
C LYS A 46 17.98 -17.48 -17.53
N THR A 47 17.32 -16.62 -18.33
CA THR A 47 17.56 -16.44 -19.80
C THR A 47 16.92 -15.13 -20.29
N ILE A 48 17.64 -14.40 -21.16
CA ILE A 48 17.32 -13.06 -21.72
C ILE A 48 16.71 -13.22 -23.12
N LEU A 49 15.66 -12.44 -23.43
CA LEU A 49 15.30 -12.11 -24.81
C LEU A 49 15.05 -10.60 -24.93
N THR A 50 15.92 -9.95 -25.70
CA THR A 50 15.90 -8.52 -26.01
C THR A 50 14.99 -8.28 -27.22
N ILE A 51 14.03 -7.36 -27.12
CA ILE A 51 13.46 -6.71 -28.31
C ILE A 51 13.37 -5.21 -28.05
N SER A 52 14.12 -4.47 -28.87
CA SER A 52 14.03 -3.02 -29.03
C SER A 52 12.89 -2.70 -29.99
N SER A 53 11.95 -1.86 -29.59
CA SER A 53 11.31 -0.94 -30.53
C SER A 53 10.75 0.28 -29.81
N GLN A 54 11.32 1.42 -30.15
CA GLN A 54 10.73 2.73 -29.94
C GLN A 54 9.34 2.77 -30.57
N VAL A 55 8.32 3.02 -29.76
CA VAL A 55 6.99 3.45 -30.23
C VAL A 55 6.58 4.62 -29.33
N ARG A 56 6.61 5.83 -29.89
CA ARG A 56 5.94 6.99 -29.29
C ARG A 56 4.51 7.01 -29.82
N VAL A 57 3.53 6.85 -28.93
CA VAL A 57 2.10 7.05 -29.22
C VAL A 57 1.44 7.72 -28.03
N GLY A 58 0.78 8.85 -28.30
CA GLY A 58 -0.37 9.36 -27.56
C GLY A 58 -0.09 10.05 -26.22
N ILE A 59 -0.45 11.34 -26.12
CA ILE A 59 -0.70 11.98 -24.82
C ILE A 59 -1.96 11.32 -24.26
N SER A 60 -1.81 10.32 -23.39
CA SER A 60 -2.89 9.85 -22.54
C SER A 60 -3.02 10.81 -21.37
N ASN A 61 -4.26 11.17 -21.02
CA ASN A 61 -4.61 11.88 -19.79
C ASN A 61 -4.46 10.93 -18.58
N ASP A 62 -3.31 10.30 -18.42
CA ASP A 62 -2.99 9.53 -17.23
C ASP A 62 -2.45 10.50 -16.19
N ALA A 63 -3.10 10.55 -15.02
CA ALA A 63 -2.58 11.29 -13.89
C ALA A 63 -1.14 10.85 -13.61
N GLU A 64 -0.27 11.83 -13.34
CA GLU A 64 1.11 11.60 -12.93
C GLU A 64 1.13 10.63 -11.72
N CYS A 65 2.01 9.62 -11.75
CA CYS A 65 2.10 8.61 -10.69
C CYS A 65 3.37 8.80 -9.84
N GLY A 66 3.36 8.28 -8.62
CA GLY A 66 4.55 8.18 -7.77
C GLY A 66 5.05 9.51 -7.18
N VAL A 67 4.28 10.58 -7.30
CA VAL A 67 4.62 11.89 -6.72
C VAL A 67 4.17 11.97 -5.26
N ARG A 68 5.12 12.14 -4.32
CA ARG A 68 4.83 12.29 -2.89
C ARG A 68 4.17 13.63 -2.59
N GLY A 69 3.22 13.65 -1.65
CA GLY A 69 2.70 14.91 -1.11
C GLY A 69 3.68 15.57 -0.14
N GLY A 70 3.51 16.86 0.11
CA GLY A 70 4.24 17.51 1.21
C GLY A 70 5.70 17.92 0.95
N ALA A 71 6.12 18.21 -0.30
CA ALA A 71 7.38 18.92 -0.58
C ALA A 71 7.50 20.33 0.07
N ARG A 72 6.59 20.70 0.99
CA ARG A 72 6.57 21.93 1.79
C ARG A 72 5.99 21.68 3.20
N GLY A 73 6.80 21.25 4.17
CA GLY A 73 6.59 21.68 5.57
C GLY A 73 6.43 20.63 6.68
N LYS A 74 7.45 20.62 7.55
CA LYS A 74 7.53 20.34 9.01
C LYS A 74 6.84 19.09 9.58
N ALA A 75 7.70 18.10 9.90
CA ALA A 75 7.41 16.92 10.70
C ALA A 75 7.19 17.24 12.20
N SER A 76 6.25 16.56 12.85
CA SER A 76 6.13 16.49 14.32
C SER A 76 6.31 15.04 14.82
N GLN A 77 6.85 14.92 16.04
CA GLN A 77 7.57 13.76 16.63
C GLN A 77 6.67 12.60 17.08
N ILE A 78 7.11 11.38 17.50
CA ILE A 78 8.12 10.33 17.14
C ILE A 78 7.92 9.23 18.20
N VAL A 79 7.74 7.95 17.81
CA VAL A 79 8.47 6.73 18.30
C VAL A 79 8.25 5.56 17.31
N GLY A 80 9.32 4.92 16.82
CA GLY A 80 9.30 3.61 16.11
C GLY A 80 9.28 3.63 14.57
N GLY A 81 8.85 4.73 13.97
CA GLY A 81 8.95 5.03 12.55
C GLY A 81 8.78 6.54 12.40
N GLU A 82 9.29 7.13 11.31
CA GLU A 82 9.12 8.57 11.11
C GLU A 82 7.65 8.86 10.77
N MET A 83 7.02 9.82 11.45
CA MET A 83 5.64 10.20 11.13
C MET A 83 5.58 10.77 9.71
N ALA A 84 4.66 10.27 8.90
CA ALA A 84 4.39 10.82 7.59
C ALA A 84 3.68 12.17 7.74
N ALA A 85 4.05 13.15 6.91
CA ALA A 85 3.27 14.37 6.80
C ALA A 85 1.88 14.07 6.23
N PRO A 86 0.85 14.88 6.53
CA PRO A 86 -0.45 14.76 5.89
C PRO A 86 -0.32 14.62 4.38
N LEU A 87 -0.90 13.56 3.83
CA LEU A 87 -0.92 13.24 2.40
C LEU A 87 0.47 13.03 1.77
N GLU A 88 1.52 12.75 2.55
CA GLU A 88 2.86 12.48 2.00
C GLU A 88 2.87 11.28 1.03
N PHE A 89 2.05 10.27 1.32
CA PHE A 89 1.86 9.09 0.49
C PHE A 89 0.42 9.11 -0.05
N PRO A 90 0.13 9.89 -1.09
CA PRO A 90 -1.24 10.12 -1.56
C PRO A 90 -1.91 8.87 -2.14
N TRP A 91 -1.13 7.82 -2.41
CA TRP A 91 -1.61 6.49 -2.81
C TRP A 91 -1.98 5.58 -1.63
N GLN A 92 -1.58 5.89 -0.40
CA GLN A 92 -1.81 5.01 0.74
C GLN A 92 -3.32 4.85 0.98
N ILE A 93 -3.75 3.60 1.14
CA ILE A 93 -5.13 3.30 1.55
C ILE A 93 -5.17 2.54 2.87
N SER A 94 -6.29 2.71 3.58
CA SER A 94 -6.70 1.88 4.70
C SER A 94 -7.83 0.95 4.23
N LEU A 95 -7.55 -0.35 4.18
CA LEU A 95 -8.57 -1.37 3.92
C LEU A 95 -9.30 -1.66 5.23
N ARG A 96 -10.60 -1.38 5.26
CA ARG A 96 -11.47 -1.55 6.43
C ARG A 96 -12.43 -2.70 6.25
N LEU A 97 -12.64 -3.49 7.31
CA LEU A 97 -13.71 -4.49 7.39
C LEU A 97 -14.98 -3.86 7.95
N LEU A 98 -16.12 -4.07 7.29
CA LEU A 98 -17.37 -3.37 7.62
C LEU A 98 -18.21 -4.03 8.71
N ASN A 99 -18.02 -5.34 8.91
CA ASN A 99 -18.84 -6.15 9.82
C ASN A 99 -18.16 -6.43 11.17
N VAL A 100 -17.05 -5.76 11.47
CA VAL A 100 -16.39 -5.84 12.78
C VAL A 100 -16.92 -4.72 13.65
N THR A 101 -17.23 -5.01 14.91
CA THR A 101 -17.57 -3.99 15.90
C THR A 101 -16.44 -2.97 15.89
N ALA A 102 -16.72 -1.74 15.45
CA ALA A 102 -15.69 -0.73 15.23
C ALA A 102 -14.92 -0.50 16.54
N ASN A 103 -13.68 -0.99 16.59
CA ASN A 103 -12.72 -0.66 17.64
C ASN A 103 -12.21 0.78 17.40
N TYR A 104 -11.21 1.20 18.19
CA TYR A 104 -10.57 2.51 18.06
C TYR A 104 -10.05 2.84 16.64
N ASP A 105 -9.76 1.84 15.82
CA ASP A 105 -9.18 1.96 14.47
C ASP A 105 -10.22 2.03 13.32
N LYS A 106 -11.52 2.17 13.66
CA LYS A 106 -12.63 2.17 12.71
C LYS A 106 -12.66 0.94 11.78
N GLY A 107 -12.13 -0.20 12.24
CA GLY A 107 -12.09 -1.44 11.46
C GLY A 107 -10.96 -1.50 10.44
N HIS A 108 -9.91 -0.67 10.58
CA HIS A 108 -8.66 -0.83 9.81
C HIS A 108 -8.12 -2.24 9.99
N TYR A 109 -7.86 -2.91 8.86
CA TYR A 109 -7.41 -4.29 8.85
C TYR A 109 -6.10 -4.47 8.08
N CYS A 110 -5.99 -3.84 6.91
CA CYS A 110 -4.78 -3.89 6.07
C CYS A 110 -4.50 -2.55 5.39
N GLY A 111 -3.29 -2.41 4.85
CA GLY A 111 -2.94 -1.33 3.94
C GLY A 111 -3.23 -1.64 2.47
N GLY A 112 -2.80 -0.73 1.60
CA GLY A 112 -2.85 -0.88 0.15
C GLY A 112 -2.29 0.37 -0.54
N SER A 113 -2.27 0.34 -1.86
CA SER A 113 -1.88 1.48 -2.70
C SER A 113 -2.85 1.70 -3.85
N ILE A 114 -3.20 2.95 -4.13
CA ILE A 114 -3.87 3.35 -5.38
C ILE A 114 -2.89 3.12 -6.53
N ILE A 115 -3.31 2.36 -7.54
CA ILE A 115 -2.48 2.05 -8.74
C ILE A 115 -3.03 2.70 -10.01
N ASN A 116 -4.32 3.07 -10.02
CA ASN A 116 -4.94 3.95 -11.01
C ASN A 116 -6.27 4.50 -10.45
N ALA A 117 -7.02 5.23 -11.27
CA ALA A 117 -8.26 5.90 -10.85
C ALA A 117 -9.37 4.97 -10.32
N GLN A 118 -9.34 3.66 -10.61
CA GLN A 118 -10.40 2.74 -10.18
C GLN A 118 -9.89 1.46 -9.54
N HIS A 119 -8.58 1.35 -9.30
CA HIS A 119 -7.97 0.13 -8.77
C HIS A 119 -6.99 0.45 -7.65
N VAL A 120 -7.05 -0.38 -6.61
CA VAL A 120 -6.06 -0.42 -5.54
C VAL A 120 -5.43 -1.80 -5.48
N MET A 121 -4.17 -1.84 -5.07
CA MET A 121 -3.43 -3.06 -4.81
C MET A 121 -3.35 -3.29 -3.30
N THR A 122 -3.65 -4.51 -2.86
CA THR A 122 -3.53 -4.97 -1.47
C THR A 122 -2.90 -6.37 -1.44
N ALA A 123 -2.76 -6.99 -0.26
CA ALA A 123 -2.16 -8.31 -0.14
C ALA A 123 -3.24 -9.37 -0.36
N ALA A 124 -2.89 -10.51 -0.92
CA ALA A 124 -3.85 -11.58 -1.13
C ALA A 124 -4.36 -12.12 0.21
N HIS A 125 -3.47 -12.29 1.20
CA HIS A 125 -3.84 -12.75 2.54
C HIS A 125 -4.84 -11.82 3.25
N CYS A 126 -4.90 -10.54 2.88
CA CYS A 126 -5.85 -9.59 3.46
C CYS A 126 -7.30 -9.82 3.00
N VAL A 127 -7.50 -10.45 1.84
CA VAL A 127 -8.82 -10.57 1.20
C VAL A 127 -9.17 -11.99 0.78
N LEU A 128 -8.30 -12.97 1.05
CA LEU A 128 -8.54 -14.37 0.71
C LEU A 128 -9.84 -14.87 1.39
N GLY A 129 -10.77 -15.37 0.59
CA GLY A 129 -12.05 -15.91 1.06
C GLY A 129 -13.10 -14.87 1.43
N GLY A 130 -12.79 -13.58 1.33
CA GLY A 130 -13.74 -12.49 1.56
C GLY A 130 -14.55 -12.12 0.32
N ILE A 131 -15.65 -11.39 0.51
CA ILE A 131 -16.52 -10.84 -0.55
C ILE A 131 -16.46 -9.31 -0.56
N PRO A 132 -16.66 -8.63 -1.72
CA PRO A 132 -16.53 -7.18 -1.84
C PRO A 132 -17.28 -6.37 -0.77
N GLU A 133 -18.49 -6.79 -0.39
CA GLU A 133 -19.38 -6.11 0.54
C GLU A 133 -18.83 -6.07 1.98
N GLN A 134 -17.85 -6.92 2.30
CA GLN A 134 -17.19 -6.92 3.60
C GLN A 134 -16.14 -5.82 3.74
N TYR A 135 -15.73 -5.19 2.63
CA TYR A 135 -14.60 -4.27 2.59
C TYR A 135 -14.99 -2.86 2.18
N ALA A 136 -14.30 -1.87 2.75
CA ALA A 136 -14.19 -0.55 2.16
C ALA A 136 -12.73 -0.12 2.08
N VAL A 137 -12.43 0.65 1.05
CA VAL A 137 -11.14 1.32 0.85
C VAL A 137 -11.30 2.75 1.32
N VAL A 138 -10.49 3.17 2.29
CA VAL A 138 -10.42 4.57 2.72
C VAL A 138 -9.14 5.20 2.18
N VAL A 139 -9.31 6.31 1.46
CA VAL A 139 -8.24 7.10 0.85
C VAL A 139 -8.13 8.45 1.54
N GLY A 140 -6.98 9.13 1.44
CA GLY A 140 -6.78 10.47 2.03
C GLY A 140 -6.80 10.51 3.57
N GLU A 141 -6.71 9.33 4.19
CA GLU A 141 -6.68 9.09 5.62
C GLU A 141 -5.30 9.42 6.20
N GLN A 142 -5.26 10.11 7.34
CA GLN A 142 -4.05 10.37 8.11
C GLN A 142 -4.14 9.67 9.47
N ASN A 143 -5.22 9.84 10.21
CA ASN A 143 -5.39 9.27 11.55
C ASN A 143 -6.68 8.46 11.65
N ILE A 144 -6.53 7.13 11.51
CA ILE A 144 -7.61 6.14 11.53
C ILE A 144 -8.49 6.13 12.79
N ASN A 145 -8.13 6.87 13.84
CA ASN A 145 -8.90 6.99 15.07
C ASN A 145 -9.87 8.18 15.08
N VAL A 146 -9.74 9.11 14.13
CA VAL A 146 -10.60 10.30 13.99
C VAL A 146 -11.08 10.41 12.54
N GLU A 147 -12.10 11.23 12.30
CA GLU A 147 -12.55 11.51 10.93
C GLU A 147 -11.70 12.63 10.35
N ASP A 148 -10.99 12.35 9.27
CA ASP A 148 -10.18 13.33 8.56
C ASP A 148 -11.00 14.01 7.45
N PRO A 149 -10.92 15.35 7.30
CA PRO A 149 -11.64 16.06 6.24
C PRO A 149 -11.27 15.64 4.82
N THR A 150 -10.12 14.98 4.65
CA THR A 150 -9.62 14.47 3.38
C THR A 150 -9.94 12.99 3.17
N GLU A 151 -10.51 12.31 4.17
CA GLU A 151 -10.85 10.89 4.07
C GLU A 151 -12.07 10.69 3.17
N GLU A 152 -11.96 9.73 2.25
CA GLU A 152 -13.11 9.25 1.50
C GLU A 152 -13.20 7.72 1.64
N ARG A 153 -14.39 7.24 2.02
CA ARG A 153 -14.69 5.81 2.11
C ARG A 153 -15.38 5.32 0.84
N ILE A 154 -14.75 4.38 0.17
CA ILE A 154 -15.18 3.86 -1.14
C ILE A 154 -15.44 2.35 -1.02
N GLY A 155 -16.57 1.89 -1.54
CA GLY A 155 -16.90 0.46 -1.60
C GLY A 155 -16.06 -0.29 -2.63
N VAL A 156 -15.88 -1.60 -2.40
CA VAL A 156 -15.21 -2.49 -3.34
C VAL A 156 -16.24 -3.09 -4.31
N GLN A 157 -15.95 -3.05 -5.60
CA GLN A 157 -16.74 -3.67 -6.65
C GLN A 157 -16.35 -5.12 -6.89
N ASN A 158 -15.04 -5.40 -6.93
CA ASN A 158 -14.50 -6.71 -7.25
C ASN A 158 -13.15 -6.92 -6.55
N ILE A 159 -12.86 -8.18 -6.23
CA ILE A 159 -11.61 -8.64 -5.62
C ILE A 159 -10.97 -9.65 -6.57
N THR A 160 -9.76 -9.37 -7.04
CA THR A 160 -8.97 -10.26 -7.90
C THR A 160 -7.71 -10.68 -7.18
N VAL A 161 -7.78 -11.81 -6.46
CA VAL A 161 -6.60 -12.46 -5.87
C VAL A 161 -5.75 -13.09 -6.97
N HIS A 162 -4.42 -13.01 -6.84
CA HIS A 162 -3.54 -13.67 -7.80
C HIS A 162 -3.85 -15.19 -7.88
N PRO A 163 -4.05 -15.77 -9.07
CA PRO A 163 -4.49 -17.16 -9.21
C PRO A 163 -3.48 -18.21 -8.70
N LEU A 164 -2.22 -17.82 -8.54
CA LEU A 164 -1.16 -18.67 -7.98
C LEU A 164 -0.82 -18.31 -6.52
N TYR A 165 -1.62 -17.47 -5.86
CA TYR A 165 -1.40 -17.17 -4.45
C TYR A 165 -1.46 -18.45 -3.61
N ASP A 166 -0.42 -18.67 -2.82
CA ASP A 166 -0.30 -19.81 -1.92
C ASP A 166 -0.34 -19.31 -0.46
N PRO A 167 -1.36 -19.68 0.33
CA PRO A 167 -1.51 -19.23 1.71
C PRO A 167 -0.48 -19.83 2.68
N ASP A 168 0.17 -20.93 2.33
CA ASP A 168 1.18 -21.57 3.16
C ASP A 168 2.56 -20.93 2.96
N THR A 169 2.88 -20.51 1.73
CA THR A 169 4.19 -19.96 1.37
C THR A 169 4.21 -18.45 1.17
N PHE A 170 3.04 -17.80 1.12
CA PHE A 170 2.87 -16.38 0.78
C PHE A 170 3.43 -16.00 -0.60
N VAL A 171 3.66 -16.99 -1.47
CA VAL A 171 4.10 -16.75 -2.84
C VAL A 171 2.94 -16.13 -3.63
N TYR A 172 3.24 -15.08 -4.40
CA TYR A 172 2.25 -14.24 -5.08
C TYR A 172 1.20 -13.58 -4.16
N ASP A 173 1.61 -13.12 -2.98
CA ASP A 173 0.73 -12.44 -2.01
C ASP A 173 0.34 -11.00 -2.44
N TYR A 174 -0.46 -10.90 -3.50
CA TYR A 174 -1.09 -9.65 -3.93
C TYR A 174 -2.49 -9.86 -4.51
N SER A 175 -3.31 -8.84 -4.39
CA SER A 175 -4.67 -8.78 -4.91
C SER A 175 -4.98 -7.38 -5.44
N ILE A 176 -5.81 -7.30 -6.48
CA ILE A 176 -6.32 -6.05 -7.02
C ILE A 176 -7.78 -5.90 -6.61
N LEU A 177 -8.11 -4.77 -5.99
CA LEU A 177 -9.49 -4.40 -5.71
C LEU A 177 -9.94 -3.34 -6.70
N LYS A 178 -11.07 -3.58 -7.37
CA LYS A 178 -11.73 -2.58 -8.20
C LYS A 178 -12.69 -1.77 -7.33
N LEU A 179 -12.66 -0.45 -7.43
CA LEU A 179 -13.49 0.45 -6.65
C LEU A 179 -14.88 0.66 -7.29
N ASN A 180 -15.90 0.90 -6.45
CA ASN A 180 -17.26 1.27 -6.91
C ASN A 180 -17.35 2.67 -7.53
N LYS A 181 -16.31 3.49 -7.36
CA LYS A 181 -16.19 4.85 -7.91
C LYS A 181 -14.82 5.00 -8.60
N THR A 182 -14.78 5.77 -9.67
CA THR A 182 -13.53 6.26 -10.27
C THR A 182 -13.10 7.55 -9.57
N LEU A 183 -11.88 7.59 -9.06
CA LEU A 183 -11.24 8.76 -8.46
C LEU A 183 -10.92 9.80 -9.54
N ASP A 184 -11.23 11.05 -9.25
CA ASP A 184 -10.90 12.20 -10.10
C ASP A 184 -9.71 12.96 -9.53
N PHE A 185 -8.50 12.56 -9.95
CA PHE A 185 -7.24 13.18 -9.56
C PHE A 185 -7.07 14.62 -10.06
N ASN A 186 -7.98 15.13 -10.91
CA ASN A 186 -7.95 16.52 -11.38
C ASN A 186 -9.07 17.38 -10.78
N GLY A 187 -10.01 16.77 -10.06
CA GLY A 187 -11.18 17.44 -9.49
C GLY A 187 -11.24 17.30 -7.99
N GLN A 188 -12.22 16.54 -7.50
CA GLN A 188 -12.52 16.43 -6.07
C GLN A 188 -11.42 15.71 -5.29
N GLU A 189 -10.76 14.73 -5.91
CA GLU A 189 -9.72 13.92 -5.28
C GLU A 189 -8.30 14.31 -5.74
N LYS A 190 -8.09 15.59 -6.08
CA LYS A 190 -6.79 16.13 -6.53
C LYS A 190 -5.64 16.02 -5.52
N HIS A 191 -5.95 15.72 -4.26
CA HIS A 191 -4.97 15.44 -3.21
C HIS A 191 -4.48 13.99 -3.21
N LEU A 192 -5.09 13.13 -4.01
CA LEU A 192 -4.69 11.74 -4.21
C LEU A 192 -3.94 11.60 -5.53
N MET A 193 -3.04 10.62 -5.59
CA MET A 193 -2.33 10.22 -6.80
C MET A 193 -1.98 8.74 -6.73
N PRO A 194 -1.96 8.02 -7.86
CA PRO A 194 -1.55 6.63 -7.89
C PRO A 194 -0.03 6.49 -7.66
N ILE A 195 0.41 5.34 -7.15
CA ILE A 195 1.81 4.94 -7.20
C ILE A 195 2.14 4.33 -8.57
N CYS A 196 3.34 4.57 -9.10
CA CYS A 196 3.78 3.91 -10.32
C CYS A 196 4.02 2.41 -10.08
N LEU A 197 3.60 1.59 -11.03
CA LEU A 197 3.98 0.17 -11.06
C LEU A 197 5.39 0.03 -11.65
N PRO A 198 6.21 -0.89 -11.11
CA PRO A 198 7.52 -1.15 -11.67
C PRO A 198 7.41 -1.82 -13.05
N SER A 199 8.45 -1.68 -13.86
CA SER A 199 8.59 -2.50 -15.07
C SER A 199 8.86 -3.97 -14.69
N LEU A 200 8.48 -4.93 -15.55
CA LEU A 200 8.52 -6.38 -15.26
C LEU A 200 9.87 -6.91 -14.70
N ASN A 201 10.98 -6.27 -15.08
CA ASN A 201 12.34 -6.66 -14.69
C ASN A 201 13.09 -5.56 -13.93
N GLN A 202 12.38 -4.54 -13.44
CA GLN A 202 13.01 -3.48 -12.66
C GLN A 202 13.52 -4.05 -11.34
N ASN A 203 14.80 -3.83 -11.04
CA ASN A 203 15.44 -4.31 -9.82
C ASN A 203 15.64 -3.17 -8.80
N PHE A 204 15.26 -3.42 -7.56
CA PHE A 204 15.43 -2.50 -6.42
C PHE A 204 16.40 -3.02 -5.35
N ASP A 205 17.18 -4.06 -5.65
CA ASP A 205 18.22 -4.59 -4.76
C ASP A 205 19.21 -3.50 -4.33
N GLY A 206 19.46 -3.41 -3.03
CA GLY A 206 20.35 -2.42 -2.44
C GLY A 206 19.79 -1.00 -2.44
N GLN A 207 18.56 -0.77 -2.94
CA GLN A 207 17.90 0.53 -2.83
C GLN A 207 17.20 0.68 -1.49
N THR A 208 17.12 1.93 -1.05
CA THR A 208 16.30 2.30 0.10
C THR A 208 14.87 2.56 -0.37
N CYS A 209 13.93 1.77 0.14
CA CYS A 209 12.50 1.92 -0.09
C CYS A 209 11.82 2.48 1.16
N THR A 210 10.60 2.97 1.00
CA THR A 210 9.77 3.45 2.10
C THR A 210 8.49 2.62 2.19
N ALA A 211 8.15 2.12 3.38
CA ALA A 211 6.87 1.53 3.68
C ALA A 211 6.05 2.50 4.55
N SER A 212 4.80 2.73 4.19
CA SER A 212 3.87 3.56 4.95
C SER A 212 2.70 2.75 5.49
N GLY A 213 2.17 3.13 6.66
CA GLY A 213 0.94 2.56 7.20
C GLY A 213 0.68 2.90 8.67
N TRP A 214 -0.29 2.17 9.25
CA TRP A 214 -0.80 2.38 10.62
C TRP A 214 -0.51 1.23 11.58
N GLY A 215 0.20 0.19 11.11
CA GLY A 215 0.63 -0.93 11.93
C GLY A 215 1.63 -0.51 13.01
N LEU A 216 1.75 -1.36 14.04
CA LEU A 216 2.72 -1.14 15.13
C LEU A 216 4.14 -1.08 14.55
N THR A 217 4.89 -0.06 14.96
CA THR A 217 6.26 0.20 14.48
C THR A 217 7.34 -0.52 15.29
N LYS A 218 6.94 -1.28 16.31
CA LYS A 218 7.80 -2.16 17.09
C LYS A 218 7.01 -3.40 17.49
N ASP A 219 7.63 -4.56 17.32
CA ASP A 219 7.22 -5.81 17.99
C ASP A 219 7.43 -5.70 19.49
#